data_AF-A0A3E0PQV5-F1
#
_entry.id   AF-A0A3E0PQV5-F1
#
_cell.length_a   1.000
_cell.length_b   1.000
_cell.length_c   1.000
_cell.angle_alpha   90.00
_cell.angle_beta   90.00
_cell.angle_gamma   90.00
#
_symmetry.space_group_name_H-M   'P 1'
#
loop_
_entity.id
_entity.type
_entity.pdbx_description
1 polymer ?
#
loop_
_entity_poly.entity_id
_entity_poly.type
_entity_poly.pdbx_seq_one_letter_code
_entity_poly.pdbx_strand_id
1 'polypeptide(L)'
;MLLDCFTVYDQVAEYDPATDQFAQSTRLDAESRRIGGFFDRLNGALLLFYRDGDSLYLSIDGDRFRFDECSVEWGGVANSRTLRFLPTDGVARQLSYQVEELDPPLSEDPTPFAEHEDFDFGLFLRNVARDPKRQKRLFQSTEPDD
;
A
#
# COMPACT_ATOMS: atom_id res chain seq x y z
N MET A 1 -2.72 -14.36 3.67
CA MET A 1 -1.44 -13.75 3.22
C MET A 1 -0.89 -12.87 4.33
N LEU A 2 0.41 -12.61 4.34
CA LEU A 2 1.03 -11.68 5.29
C LEU A 2 1.20 -10.32 4.60
N LEU A 3 0.86 -9.24 5.29
CA LEU A 3 1.02 -7.86 4.82
C LEU A 3 1.96 -7.11 5.76
N ASP A 4 2.88 -6.34 5.21
CA ASP A 4 3.71 -5.41 6.01
C ASP A 4 2.97 -4.11 6.25
N CYS A 5 3.07 -3.54 7.45
CA CYS A 5 2.63 -2.17 7.66
C CYS A 5 3.57 -1.22 6.93
N PHE A 6 3.02 -0.33 6.12
CA PHE A 6 3.82 0.55 5.28
C PHE A 6 4.61 1.57 6.12
N THR A 7 3.97 2.18 7.12
CA THR A 7 4.57 3.23 7.97
C THR A 7 5.22 2.71 9.25
N VAL A 8 4.85 1.51 9.74
CA VAL A 8 5.34 0.99 11.01
C VAL A 8 6.13 -0.31 10.81
N TYR A 9 7.46 -0.21 10.87
CA TYR A 9 8.37 -1.31 10.53
C TYR A 9 8.12 -2.65 11.26
N ASP A 10 7.73 -2.62 12.54
CA ASP A 10 7.53 -3.84 13.36
C ASP A 10 6.09 -4.37 13.33
N GLN A 11 5.23 -3.80 12.49
CA GLN A 11 3.83 -4.22 12.37
C GLN A 11 3.60 -5.02 11.08
N VAL A 12 2.91 -6.13 11.24
CA VAL A 12 2.46 -6.98 10.14
C VAL A 12 0.98 -7.32 10.35
N ALA A 13 0.33 -7.84 9.32
CA ALA A 13 -1.03 -8.34 9.42
C ALA A 13 -1.22 -9.62 8.62
N GLU A 14 -1.94 -10.58 9.20
CA GLU A 14 -2.53 -11.66 8.45
C GLU A 14 -3.84 -11.20 7.84
N TYR A 15 -3.97 -11.40 6.54
CA TYR A 15 -5.18 -11.07 5.79
C TYR A 15 -5.65 -12.26 4.97
N ASP A 16 -6.94 -12.60 5.06
CA ASP A 16 -7.59 -13.58 4.20
C ASP A 16 -8.56 -12.88 3.24
N PRO A 17 -8.22 -12.76 1.93
CA PRO A 17 -9.07 -12.09 0.95
C PRO A 17 -10.38 -12.83 0.65
N ALA A 18 -10.51 -14.10 1.03
CA ALA A 18 -11.74 -14.87 0.82
C ALA A 18 -12.80 -14.57 1.90
N THR A 19 -12.35 -14.31 3.12
CA THR A 19 -13.22 -14.06 4.28
C THR A 19 -13.19 -12.61 4.77
N ASP A 20 -12.34 -11.79 4.17
CA ASP A 20 -12.02 -10.41 4.58
C ASP A 20 -11.58 -10.31 6.05
N GLN A 21 -10.96 -11.37 6.58
CA GLN A 21 -10.42 -11.38 7.93
C GLN A 21 -9.06 -10.70 7.97
N PHE A 22 -8.91 -9.74 8.88
CA PHE A 22 -7.68 -8.99 9.12
C PHE A 22 -7.28 -9.12 10.59
N ALA A 23 -6.06 -9.58 10.85
CA ALA A 23 -5.49 -9.70 12.19
C ALA A 23 -4.08 -9.12 12.22
N GLN A 24 -3.90 -8.04 12.98
CA GLN A 24 -2.61 -7.38 13.12
C GLN A 24 -1.77 -8.04 14.22
N SER A 25 -0.46 -8.16 13.99
CA SER A 25 0.51 -8.71 14.93
C SER A 25 1.87 -8.01 14.79
N THR A 26 2.87 -8.47 15.55
CA THR A 26 4.25 -8.00 15.42
C THR A 26 5.03 -8.87 14.45
N ARG A 27 6.10 -8.34 13.86
CA ARG A 27 6.93 -9.10 12.91
C ARG A 27 7.60 -10.32 13.57
N LEU A 28 7.88 -10.26 14.88
CA LEU A 28 8.42 -11.39 15.65
C LEU A 28 7.51 -12.62 15.64
N ASP A 29 6.20 -12.44 15.50
CA ASP A 29 5.22 -13.52 15.51
C ASP A 29 5.05 -14.18 14.13
N ALA A 30 5.59 -13.57 13.06
CA ALA A 30 5.29 -13.91 11.67
C ALA A 30 6.44 -14.61 10.92
N GLU A 31 7.35 -15.27 11.64
CA GLU A 31 8.56 -15.86 11.09
C GLU A 31 8.30 -16.72 9.82
N SER A 32 9.12 -16.51 8.79
CA SER A 32 9.20 -17.27 7.53
C SER A 32 8.06 -17.16 6.49
N ARG A 33 6.98 -16.40 6.76
CA ARG A 33 5.93 -16.20 5.75
C ARG A 33 6.31 -15.10 4.76
N ARG A 34 6.04 -15.34 3.47
CA ARG A 34 6.28 -14.36 2.41
C ARG A 34 5.29 -13.20 2.54
N ILE A 35 5.81 -11.97 2.51
CA ILE A 35 5.00 -10.75 2.42
C ILE A 35 4.31 -10.71 1.06
N GLY A 36 2.98 -10.67 1.07
CA GLY A 36 2.11 -10.63 -0.11
C GLY A 36 1.60 -9.22 -0.44
N GLY A 37 1.97 -8.21 0.35
CA GLY A 37 1.52 -6.84 0.16
C GLY A 37 1.83 -5.93 1.34
N PHE A 38 1.16 -4.79 1.34
CA PHE A 38 1.29 -3.74 2.33
C PHE A 38 -0.09 -3.36 2.87
N PHE A 39 -0.12 -2.85 4.10
CA PHE A 39 -1.30 -2.20 4.64
C PHE A 39 -0.93 -0.91 5.37
N ASP A 40 -1.90 -0.01 5.47
CA ASP A 40 -1.79 1.16 6.33
C ASP A 40 -3.17 1.72 6.69
N ARG A 41 -3.21 2.66 7.63
CA ARG A 41 -4.39 3.44 7.97
C ARG A 41 -4.22 4.89 7.57
N LEU A 42 -5.02 5.32 6.61
CA LEU A 42 -5.04 6.71 6.16
C LEU A 42 -6.33 7.37 6.66
N ASN A 43 -6.19 8.31 7.61
CA ASN A 43 -7.32 9.00 8.25
C ASN A 43 -8.41 8.04 8.78
N GLY A 44 -7.96 6.94 9.40
CA GLY A 44 -8.82 5.91 9.99
C GLY A 44 -9.23 4.79 9.03
N ALA A 45 -9.27 5.04 7.72
CA ALA A 45 -9.59 4.03 6.71
C ALA A 45 -8.46 3.01 6.61
N LEU A 46 -8.80 1.72 6.68
CA LEU A 46 -7.85 0.62 6.49
C LEU A 46 -7.66 0.36 5.00
N LEU A 47 -6.41 0.50 4.53
CA LEU A 47 -6.04 0.19 3.17
C LEU A 47 -5.19 -1.07 3.14
N LEU A 48 -5.59 -2.03 2.31
CA LEU A 48 -4.85 -3.26 2.07
C LEU A 48 -4.46 -3.31 0.60
N PHE A 49 -3.16 -3.22 0.30
CA PHE A 49 -2.64 -3.31 -1.05
C PHE A 49 -1.84 -4.59 -1.21
N TYR A 50 -2.34 -5.52 -2.01
CA TYR A 50 -1.78 -6.86 -2.02
C TYR A 50 -1.90 -7.54 -3.38
N ARG A 51 -1.15 -8.63 -3.51
CA ARG A 51 -1.25 -9.52 -4.65
C ARG A 51 -2.15 -10.71 -4.32
N ASP A 52 -3.04 -11.03 -5.25
CA ASP A 52 -3.80 -12.27 -5.26
C ASP A 52 -3.77 -12.87 -6.67
N GLY A 53 -3.16 -14.06 -6.80
CA GLY A 53 -2.81 -14.63 -8.09
C GLY A 53 -1.91 -13.71 -8.92
N ASP A 54 -2.33 -13.38 -10.15
CA ASP A 54 -1.60 -12.50 -11.08
C ASP A 54 -2.16 -11.08 -11.13
N SER A 55 -2.95 -10.69 -10.13
CA SER A 55 -3.54 -9.34 -10.05
C SER A 55 -3.20 -8.64 -8.74
N LEU A 56 -3.09 -7.32 -8.82
CA LEU A 56 -2.95 -6.46 -7.66
C LEU A 56 -4.35 -5.99 -7.26
N TYR A 57 -4.60 -5.95 -5.96
CA TYR A 57 -5.86 -5.51 -5.39
C TYR A 57 -5.59 -4.42 -4.37
N LEU A 58 -6.54 -3.48 -4.29
CA LEU A 58 -6.65 -2.55 -3.19
C LEU A 58 -8.00 -2.79 -2.51
N SER A 59 -7.98 -2.98 -1.19
CA SER A 59 -9.16 -2.96 -0.34
C SER A 59 -9.14 -1.69 0.49
N ILE A 60 -10.27 -0.98 0.55
CA ILE A 60 -10.48 0.20 1.40
C ILE A 60 -11.68 -0.10 2.29
N ASP A 61 -11.43 -0.31 3.58
CA ASP A 61 -12.46 -0.69 4.56
C ASP A 61 -13.33 -1.89 4.11
N GLY A 62 -12.69 -2.88 3.49
CA GLY A 62 -13.34 -4.10 2.98
C GLY A 62 -13.89 -4.00 1.56
N ASP A 63 -13.98 -2.79 0.99
CA ASP A 63 -14.36 -2.62 -0.41
C ASP A 63 -13.15 -2.81 -1.33
N ARG A 64 -13.17 -3.92 -2.07
CA ARG A 64 -12.03 -4.39 -2.86
C ARG A 64 -12.24 -4.18 -4.36
N PHE A 65 -11.20 -3.68 -5.02
CA PHE A 65 -11.15 -3.58 -6.47
C PHE A 65 -9.76 -3.91 -7.03
N ARG A 66 -9.72 -4.22 -8.32
CA ARG A 66 -8.49 -4.53 -9.04
C ARG A 66 -7.68 -3.24 -9.25
N PHE A 67 -6.38 -3.29 -8.94
CA PHE A 67 -5.51 -2.11 -8.89
C PHE A 67 -4.61 -1.95 -10.12
N ASP A 68 -4.28 -3.03 -10.80
CA ASP A 68 -3.44 -3.03 -12.02
C ASP A 68 -4.07 -2.21 -13.18
N GLU A 69 -5.40 -2.17 -13.24
CA GLU A 69 -6.19 -1.39 -14.21
C GLU A 69 -6.80 -0.11 -13.58
N CYS A 70 -6.30 0.30 -12.41
CA CYS A 70 -6.78 1.49 -11.70
C CYS A 70 -5.92 2.71 -12.03
N SER A 71 -6.57 3.82 -12.40
CA SER A 71 -5.91 5.13 -12.43
C SER A 71 -6.04 5.79 -11.07
N VAL A 72 -4.94 6.35 -10.56
CA VAL A 72 -4.90 7.05 -9.28
C VAL A 72 -4.58 8.52 -9.51
N GLU A 73 -5.58 9.36 -9.31
CA GLU A 73 -5.39 10.81 -9.25
C GLU A 73 -4.95 11.20 -7.84
N TRP A 74 -4.01 12.12 -7.76
CA TRP A 74 -3.46 12.62 -6.50
C TRP A 74 -3.49 14.13 -6.52
N GLY A 75 -4.01 14.73 -5.46
CA GLY A 75 -4.04 16.16 -5.24
C GLY A 75 -3.88 16.48 -3.76
N GLY A 76 -3.67 17.75 -3.44
CA GLY A 76 -3.49 18.16 -2.05
C GLY A 76 -3.00 19.59 -1.92
N VAL A 77 -3.14 20.14 -0.71
CA VAL A 77 -2.60 21.44 -0.31
C VAL A 77 -1.91 21.26 1.04
N ALA A 78 -0.69 21.78 1.17
CA ALA A 78 0.14 21.65 2.38
C ALA A 78 0.31 20.19 2.81
N ASN A 79 -0.30 19.78 3.93
CA ASN A 79 -0.20 18.42 4.50
C ASN A 79 -1.48 17.59 4.26
N SER A 80 -2.48 18.16 3.60
CA SER A 80 -3.68 17.44 3.20
C SER A 80 -3.48 16.83 1.82
N ARG A 81 -3.86 15.56 1.68
CA ARG A 81 -3.81 14.79 0.44
C ARG A 81 -5.20 14.24 0.14
N THR A 82 -5.50 14.14 -1.15
CA THR A 82 -6.68 13.45 -1.67
C THR A 82 -6.22 12.49 -2.76
N LEU A 83 -6.53 11.22 -2.56
CA LEU A 83 -6.43 10.18 -3.59
C LEU A 83 -7.81 9.95 -4.18
N ARG A 84 -7.87 9.84 -5.50
CA ARG A 84 -9.04 9.35 -6.20
C ARG A 84 -8.65 8.15 -7.05
N PHE A 85 -9.21 7.01 -6.69
CA PHE A 85 -9.06 5.75 -7.40
C PHE A 85 -10.18 5.64 -8.43
N LEU A 86 -9.80 5.37 -9.67
CA LEU A 86 -10.68 5.21 -10.82
C LEU A 86 -10.48 3.79 -11.38
N PRO A 87 -11.14 2.77 -10.82
CA PRO A 87 -11.14 1.42 -11.39
C PRO A 87 -11.84 1.44 -12.75
N THR A 88 -11.40 0.59 -13.68
CA THR A 88 -11.98 0.50 -15.03
C THR A 88 -13.42 -0.02 -15.02
N ASP A 89 -13.76 -0.89 -14.07
CA ASP A 89 -15.02 -1.62 -13.95
C ASP A 89 -15.93 -1.11 -12.81
N GLY A 90 -15.51 -0.05 -12.12
CA GLY A 90 -16.01 0.25 -10.79
C GLY A 90 -16.46 1.68 -10.57
N VAL A 91 -17.01 1.89 -9.38
CA VAL A 91 -17.34 3.21 -8.88
C VAL A 91 -16.05 3.83 -8.33
N ALA A 92 -15.81 5.10 -8.67
CA ALA A 92 -14.67 5.84 -8.14
C ALA A 92 -14.64 5.82 -6.60
N ARG A 93 -13.44 5.75 -6.03
CA ARG A 93 -13.22 5.88 -4.58
C ARG A 93 -12.38 7.11 -4.32
N GLN A 94 -12.67 7.81 -3.24
CA GLN A 94 -11.92 8.97 -2.84
C GLN A 94 -11.56 8.86 -1.37
N LEU A 95 -10.31 9.20 -1.05
CA LEU A 95 -9.79 9.20 0.29
C LEU A 95 -9.01 10.49 0.52
N SER A 96 -9.35 11.19 1.60
CA SER A 96 -8.60 12.36 2.05
C SER A 96 -7.90 12.04 3.37
N TYR A 97 -6.62 12.37 3.45
CA TYR A 97 -5.77 12.08 4.60
C TYR A 97 -4.76 13.20 4.84
N GLN A 98 -4.15 13.17 6.02
CA GLN A 98 -3.07 14.06 6.39
C GLN A 98 -1.75 13.28 6.35
N VAL A 99 -0.70 13.96 5.89
CA VAL A 99 0.68 13.46 5.95
C VAL A 99 1.38 14.24 7.05
N GLU A 100 2.07 13.54 7.93
CA GLU A 100 2.86 14.19 8.98
C GLU A 100 4.04 14.95 8.35
N GLU A 101 4.36 16.11 8.91
CA GLU A 101 5.61 16.78 8.53
C GLU A 101 6.78 15.97 9.10
N LEU A 102 7.75 15.69 8.24
CA LEU A 102 8.96 15.00 8.66
C LEU A 102 9.80 15.95 9.52
N ASP A 103 10.15 15.49 10.72
CA ASP A 103 11.05 16.19 11.65
C ASP A 103 12.19 15.23 12.07
N PRO A 104 13.40 15.40 11.52
CA PRO A 104 13.84 16.48 10.63
C PRO A 104 13.26 16.36 9.20
N PRO A 105 13.25 17.44 8.41
CA PRO A 105 12.78 17.37 7.02
C PRO A 105 13.59 16.37 6.19
N LEU A 106 12.96 15.76 5.18
CA LEU A 106 13.59 14.70 4.35
C LEU A 106 14.96 15.09 3.76
N SER A 107 15.20 16.38 3.50
CA SER A 107 16.50 16.89 3.04
C SER A 107 17.66 16.68 4.02
N GLU A 108 17.34 16.40 5.27
CA GLU A 108 18.27 16.13 6.37
C GLU A 108 18.22 14.65 6.81
N ASP A 109 17.42 13.81 6.15
CA ASP A 109 17.34 12.38 6.45
C ASP A 109 18.67 11.70 6.06
N PRO A 110 19.35 11.02 7.00
CA PRO A 110 20.62 10.36 6.73
C PRO A 110 20.47 9.06 5.91
N THR A 111 19.25 8.59 5.68
CA THR A 111 18.95 7.34 4.98
C THR A 111 19.18 7.52 3.48
N PRO A 112 20.16 6.83 2.89
CA PRO A 112 20.42 6.96 1.46
C PRO A 112 19.21 6.54 0.64
N PHE A 113 18.88 7.37 -0.36
CA PHE A 113 17.79 7.13 -1.32
C PHE A 113 16.37 7.15 -0.72
N ALA A 114 16.19 7.66 0.51
CA ALA A 114 14.85 7.89 1.05
C ALA A 114 14.10 8.92 0.20
N GLU A 115 12.91 8.55 -0.24
CA GLU A 115 12.02 9.38 -1.05
C GLU A 115 10.73 9.67 -0.27
N HIS A 116 10.00 10.73 -0.67
CA HIS A 116 8.72 11.06 -0.02
C HIS A 116 7.70 9.91 -0.07
N GLU A 117 7.79 9.02 -1.06
CA GLU A 117 6.89 7.87 -1.15
C GLU A 117 7.12 6.83 -0.05
N ASP A 118 8.31 6.76 0.54
CA ASP A 118 8.63 5.83 1.64
C ASP A 118 7.90 6.22 2.94
N PHE A 119 7.36 7.45 3.00
CA PHE A 119 6.65 8.00 4.17
C PHE A 119 5.18 8.37 3.86
N ASP A 120 4.73 8.18 2.63
CA ASP A 120 3.36 8.50 2.21
C ASP A 120 2.79 7.33 1.40
N PHE A 121 2.03 6.47 2.08
CA PHE A 121 1.44 5.28 1.46
C PHE A 121 0.55 5.61 0.27
N GLY A 122 -0.14 6.75 0.31
CA GLY A 122 -0.96 7.19 -0.82
C GLY A 122 -0.13 7.61 -2.03
N LEU A 123 0.99 8.29 -1.80
CA LEU A 123 1.95 8.60 -2.86
C LEU A 123 2.57 7.34 -3.44
N PHE A 124 2.94 6.36 -2.59
CA PHE A 124 3.39 5.05 -3.03
C PHE A 124 2.36 4.37 -3.96
N LEU A 125 1.09 4.27 -3.55
CA LEU A 125 0.04 3.68 -4.38
C LEU A 125 -0.09 4.40 -5.72
N ARG A 126 -0.10 5.73 -5.71
CA ARG A 126 -0.15 6.53 -6.94
C ARG A 126 1.05 6.28 -7.86
N ASN A 127 2.25 6.16 -7.30
CA ASN A 127 3.45 5.89 -8.09
C ASN A 127 3.45 4.46 -8.65
N VAL A 128 2.96 3.47 -7.90
CA VAL A 128 2.75 2.10 -8.40
C VAL A 128 1.72 2.07 -9.53
N ALA A 129 0.58 2.77 -9.39
CA ALA A 129 -0.44 2.83 -10.43
C ALA A 129 0.06 3.41 -11.75
N ARG A 130 1.06 4.30 -11.71
CA ARG A 130 1.63 4.96 -12.89
C ARG A 130 2.81 4.25 -13.52
N ASP A 131 3.34 3.19 -12.89
CA ASP A 131 4.49 2.45 -13.38
C ASP A 131 4.15 0.95 -13.55
N PRO A 132 3.79 0.53 -14.78
CA PRO A 132 3.53 -0.87 -15.09
C PRO A 132 4.73 -1.79 -14.81
N LYS A 133 5.98 -1.29 -14.87
CA LYS A 133 7.15 -2.09 -14.49
C LYS A 133 7.20 -2.31 -12.98
N ARG A 134 6.82 -1.32 -12.18
CA ARG A 134 6.70 -1.47 -10.72
C ARG A 134 5.59 -2.44 -10.34
N GLN A 135 4.42 -2.36 -10.99
CA GLN A 135 3.36 -3.37 -10.83
C GLN A 135 3.88 -4.78 -11.15
N LYS A 136 4.58 -4.95 -12.28
CA LYS A 136 5.24 -6.22 -12.66
C LYS A 136 6.27 -6.71 -11.65
N ARG A 137 7.07 -5.84 -11.06
CA ARG A 137 8.02 -6.25 -10.01
C ARG A 137 7.32 -6.74 -8.75
N LEU A 138 6.18 -6.14 -8.39
CA LEU A 138 5.33 -6.65 -7.31
C LEU A 138 4.71 -8.02 -7.68
N PHE A 139 4.52 -8.31 -8.97
CA PHE A 139 4.19 -9.64 -9.51
C PHE A 139 5.39 -10.60 -9.61
N GLN A 140 6.63 -10.14 -9.46
CA GLN A 140 7.83 -10.98 -9.59
C GLN A 140 8.34 -11.46 -8.24
N SER A 141 7.44 -11.70 -7.31
CA SER A 141 7.74 -12.55 -6.18
C SER A 141 8.04 -13.98 -6.70
N THR A 142 9.31 -14.17 -7.05
CA THR A 142 10.17 -15.35 -7.21
C THR A 142 9.45 -16.68 -7.05
N GLU A 143 9.24 -17.39 -8.16
CA GLU A 143 9.25 -18.84 -8.13
C GLU A 143 10.59 -19.28 -7.49
N PRO A 144 10.63 -20.32 -6.65
CA PRO A 144 11.89 -20.98 -6.41
C PRO A 144 12.35 -21.52 -7.76
N ASP A 145 13.55 -21.15 -8.21
CA ASP A 145 14.21 -21.90 -9.27
C ASP A 145 14.33 -23.35 -8.78
N ASP A 146 13.51 -24.25 -9.34
CA ASP A 146 13.62 -25.72 -9.18
C ASP A 146 14.83 -26.25 -9.98
#